data_AF-A0A7C4REA1-F1
#
_entry.id   AF-A0A7C4REA1-F1
#
_cell.length_a   1.000
_cell.length_b   1.000
_cell.length_c   1.000
_cell.angle_alpha   90.00
_cell.angle_beta   90.00
_cell.angle_gamma   90.00
#
_symmetry.space_group_name_H-M   'P 1'
#
loop_
_entity.id
_entity.type
_entity.pdbx_description
1 polymer ?
#
loop_
_entity_poly.entity_id
_entity_poly.type
_entity_poly.pdbx_seq_one_letter_code
_entity_poly.pdbx_strand_id
1 'polypeptide(L)'
;LDFPTQKKEDLLKIFILASSNPGDIVADFFCGSGTTLAVAEKLGRRWIGCDLSKFAIQVTRKRLLDIYNSKDLFNENKKYGKPARPFELWNIGNYETVYWQEKQDEYLAFMLKLYQAQPLTGFRYIHGRKGDRAVHIGPLNAPVTMEEVEKVIIECRTNNFTKADVLGWEWSYEVNELAKTLAKKNGVDLKLIQIPSVNEIKSALVGFDLNLLKVPDEVVEKDLLKHIRFSEVAYLEVETVVKGKEITLKITDFQIPPTPELTEIVNKIKDPRELIDYWAVDWDYKGDTFHNQWQSFRTKKNPKVDYEAKHKYETGGEYQIMVKVIDVFGNDTNKILKVSIK
;
A
#
# COMPACT_ATOMS: atom_id res chain seq x y z
N LEU A 1 -6.22 1.46 -23.93
CA LEU A 1 -5.87 0.47 -22.90
C LEU A 1 -6.00 -0.87 -23.60
N ASP A 2 -4.96 -1.70 -23.65
CA ASP A 2 -4.99 -2.96 -24.38
C ASP A 2 -5.47 -4.08 -23.43
N PHE A 3 -6.74 -4.02 -23.01
CA PHE A 3 -7.34 -5.02 -22.11
C PHE A 3 -8.25 -5.96 -22.92
N PRO A 4 -8.00 -7.29 -22.93
CA PRO A 4 -8.60 -8.21 -23.91
C PRO A 4 -10.13 -8.22 -23.98
N THR A 5 -10.79 -8.06 -22.82
CA THR A 5 -12.25 -8.20 -22.68
C THR A 5 -12.95 -6.89 -22.33
N GLN A 6 -12.37 -5.75 -22.74
CA GLN A 6 -12.90 -4.43 -22.42
C GLN A 6 -14.31 -4.19 -23.01
N LYS A 7 -15.30 -3.95 -22.13
CA LYS A 7 -16.66 -3.53 -22.49
C LYS A 7 -16.64 -2.14 -23.15
N LYS A 8 -17.55 -1.87 -24.11
CA LYS A 8 -17.74 -0.55 -24.75
C LYS A 8 -18.49 0.40 -23.82
N GLU A 9 -18.06 1.66 -23.75
CA GLU A 9 -18.69 2.68 -22.89
C GLU A 9 -20.14 2.98 -23.29
N ASP A 10 -20.45 3.03 -24.60
CA ASP A 10 -21.81 3.31 -25.07
C ASP A 10 -22.84 2.29 -24.64
N LEU A 11 -22.44 1.01 -24.58
CA LEU A 11 -23.33 -0.05 -24.12
C LEU A 11 -23.65 0.11 -22.63
N LEU A 12 -22.63 0.38 -21.81
CA LEU A 12 -22.81 0.58 -20.37
C LEU A 12 -23.58 1.87 -20.06
N LYS A 13 -23.40 2.92 -20.87
CA LYS A 13 -24.15 4.18 -20.76
C LYS A 13 -25.65 3.94 -20.84
N ILE A 14 -26.10 3.09 -21.79
CA ILE A 14 -27.51 2.73 -21.94
C ILE A 14 -28.05 2.07 -20.67
N PHE A 15 -27.37 1.03 -20.17
CA PHE A 15 -27.83 0.30 -18.99
C PHE A 15 -27.83 1.17 -17.72
N ILE A 16 -26.79 1.96 -17.49
CA ILE A 16 -26.70 2.81 -16.29
C ILE A 16 -27.76 3.91 -16.32
N LEU A 17 -28.02 4.54 -17.48
CA LEU A 17 -29.07 5.55 -17.60
C LEU A 17 -30.47 4.96 -17.42
N ALA A 18 -30.71 3.73 -17.89
CA ALA A 18 -32.01 3.07 -17.77
C ALA A 18 -32.31 2.56 -16.36
N SER A 19 -31.28 2.31 -15.54
CA SER A 19 -31.43 1.60 -14.26
C SER A 19 -30.97 2.39 -13.03
N SER A 20 -30.56 3.67 -13.17
CA SER A 20 -30.09 4.49 -12.05
C SER A 20 -30.24 5.99 -12.31
N ASN A 21 -30.28 6.78 -11.24
CA ASN A 21 -30.25 8.24 -11.25
C ASN A 21 -28.87 8.78 -10.84
N PRO A 22 -28.53 10.05 -11.17
CA PRO A 22 -27.36 10.71 -10.60
C PRO A 22 -27.35 10.61 -9.07
N GLY A 23 -26.18 10.32 -8.49
CA GLY A 23 -26.03 10.11 -7.04
C GLY A 23 -26.16 8.64 -6.58
N ASP A 24 -26.85 7.79 -7.35
CA ASP A 24 -26.97 6.35 -7.03
C ASP A 24 -25.62 5.64 -7.09
N ILE A 25 -25.54 4.46 -6.46
CA ILE A 25 -24.35 3.60 -6.46
C ILE A 25 -24.47 2.54 -7.56
N VAL A 26 -23.46 2.46 -8.43
CA VAL A 26 -23.30 1.38 -9.41
C VAL A 26 -22.19 0.44 -8.95
N ALA A 27 -22.47 -0.85 -8.84
CA ALA A 27 -21.48 -1.85 -8.46
C ALA A 27 -21.10 -2.77 -9.63
N ASP A 28 -19.80 -3.03 -9.82
CA ASP A 28 -19.27 -4.03 -10.76
C ASP A 28 -18.22 -4.91 -10.05
N PHE A 29 -18.60 -6.15 -9.71
CA PHE A 29 -17.76 -7.09 -8.99
C PHE A 29 -16.82 -7.93 -9.90
N PHE A 30 -16.81 -7.60 -11.19
CA PHE A 30 -15.87 -8.12 -12.18
C PHE A 30 -15.41 -6.95 -13.06
N CYS A 31 -14.88 -5.92 -12.40
CA CYS A 31 -14.71 -4.62 -13.04
C CYS A 31 -13.69 -4.64 -14.18
N GLY A 32 -12.74 -5.58 -14.19
CA GLY A 32 -11.77 -5.77 -15.26
C GLY A 32 -11.00 -4.49 -15.54
N SER A 33 -11.18 -3.93 -16.75
CA SER A 33 -10.56 -2.65 -17.12
C SER A 33 -11.21 -1.38 -16.54
N GLY A 34 -12.28 -1.51 -15.76
CA GLY A 34 -12.91 -0.40 -15.06
C GLY A 34 -13.92 0.39 -15.88
N THR A 35 -14.38 -0.13 -17.03
CA THR A 35 -15.30 0.62 -17.92
C THR A 35 -16.58 1.02 -17.20
N THR A 36 -17.20 0.13 -16.42
CA THR A 36 -18.45 0.41 -15.70
C THR A 36 -18.29 1.55 -14.71
N LEU A 37 -17.20 1.55 -13.95
CA LEU A 37 -16.91 2.59 -12.95
C LEU A 37 -16.66 3.94 -13.63
N ALA A 38 -15.92 3.96 -14.74
CA ALA A 38 -15.67 5.19 -15.50
C ALA A 38 -16.95 5.77 -16.10
N VAL A 39 -17.86 4.93 -16.63
CA VAL A 39 -19.14 5.40 -17.15
C VAL A 39 -20.03 5.92 -16.02
N ALA A 40 -20.10 5.21 -14.89
CA ALA A 40 -20.83 5.65 -13.71
C ALA A 40 -20.31 7.02 -13.20
N GLU A 41 -18.98 7.19 -13.11
CA GLU A 41 -18.32 8.44 -12.72
C GLU A 41 -18.71 9.59 -13.66
N LYS A 42 -18.58 9.39 -14.98
CA LYS A 42 -18.93 10.41 -15.98
C LYS A 42 -20.41 10.82 -15.92
N LEU A 43 -21.28 9.86 -15.60
CA LEU A 43 -22.71 10.07 -15.42
C LEU A 43 -23.09 10.62 -14.03
N GLY A 44 -22.14 10.85 -13.13
CA GLY A 44 -22.40 11.40 -11.79
C GLY A 44 -22.98 10.40 -10.78
N ARG A 45 -22.80 9.09 -11.01
CA ARG A 45 -23.17 8.02 -10.07
C ARG A 45 -21.98 7.64 -9.22
N ARG A 46 -22.19 7.36 -7.93
CA ARG A 46 -21.16 6.72 -7.09
C ARG A 46 -20.90 5.31 -7.63
N TRP A 47 -19.74 4.73 -7.31
CA TRP A 47 -19.41 3.40 -7.79
C TRP A 47 -18.62 2.58 -6.79
N ILE A 48 -18.76 1.26 -6.90
CA ILE A 48 -17.97 0.26 -6.19
C ILE A 48 -17.51 -0.76 -7.22
N GLY A 49 -16.21 -1.04 -7.26
CA GLY A 49 -15.64 -2.04 -8.16
C GLY A 49 -14.83 -3.05 -7.38
N CYS A 50 -14.91 -4.32 -7.75
CA CYS A 50 -13.94 -5.30 -7.32
C CYS A 50 -13.52 -6.21 -8.48
N ASP A 51 -12.32 -6.78 -8.34
CA ASP A 51 -11.76 -7.77 -9.23
C ASP A 51 -10.71 -8.56 -8.44
N LEU A 52 -10.61 -9.86 -8.73
CA LEU A 52 -9.58 -10.71 -8.10
C LEU A 52 -8.18 -10.38 -8.64
N SER A 53 -8.09 -9.88 -9.87
CA SER A 53 -6.82 -9.60 -10.52
C SER A 53 -6.26 -8.25 -10.09
N LYS A 54 -5.09 -8.25 -9.44
CA LYS A 54 -4.32 -7.02 -9.15
C LYS A 54 -4.08 -6.19 -10.41
N PHE A 55 -3.84 -6.85 -11.55
CA PHE A 55 -3.67 -6.19 -12.84
C PHE A 55 -4.95 -5.47 -13.30
N ALA A 56 -6.11 -6.10 -13.20
CA ALA A 56 -7.39 -5.47 -13.53
C ALA A 56 -7.64 -4.22 -12.67
N ILE A 57 -7.36 -4.32 -11.37
CA ILE A 57 -7.45 -3.20 -10.43
C ILE A 57 -6.50 -2.06 -10.81
N GLN A 58 -5.24 -2.35 -11.17
CA GLN A 58 -4.29 -1.33 -11.65
C GLN A 58 -4.77 -0.64 -12.93
N VAL A 59 -5.27 -1.40 -13.90
CA VAL A 59 -5.81 -0.86 -15.17
C VAL A 59 -7.02 0.04 -14.90
N THR A 60 -7.93 -0.41 -14.02
CA THR A 60 -9.11 0.35 -13.58
C THR A 60 -8.71 1.66 -12.91
N ARG A 61 -7.75 1.60 -11.98
CA ARG A 61 -7.22 2.78 -11.30
C ARG A 61 -6.68 3.79 -12.30
N LYS A 62 -5.79 3.35 -13.20
CA LYS A 62 -5.18 4.22 -14.21
C LYS A 62 -6.23 4.88 -15.11
N ARG A 63 -7.27 4.14 -15.49
CA ARG A 63 -8.39 4.69 -16.26
C ARG A 63 -9.10 5.82 -15.50
N LEU A 64 -9.40 5.61 -14.21
CA LEU A 64 -10.10 6.60 -13.39
C LEU A 64 -9.25 7.84 -13.16
N LEU A 65 -7.94 7.68 -12.91
CA LEU A 65 -7.02 8.81 -12.72
C LEU A 65 -6.86 9.67 -13.98
N ASP A 66 -6.89 9.04 -15.17
CA ASP A 66 -6.82 9.73 -16.46
C ASP A 66 -8.21 10.09 -17.04
N ILE A 67 -9.28 9.93 -16.27
CA ILE A 67 -10.65 10.10 -16.78
C ILE A 67 -10.90 11.51 -17.32
N TYR A 68 -10.24 12.53 -16.77
CA TYR A 68 -10.35 13.91 -17.22
C TYR A 68 -9.90 14.11 -18.68
N ASN A 69 -8.94 13.30 -19.15
CA ASN A 69 -8.47 13.29 -20.53
C ASN A 69 -9.27 12.37 -21.45
N SER A 70 -10.15 11.55 -20.90
CA SER A 70 -10.95 10.60 -21.67
C SER A 70 -12.05 11.31 -22.49
N LYS A 71 -12.61 10.60 -23.47
CA LYS A 71 -13.74 11.09 -24.28
C LYS A 71 -14.97 11.34 -23.41
N ASP A 72 -15.71 12.40 -23.73
CA ASP A 72 -17.04 12.62 -23.17
C ASP A 72 -18.04 11.56 -23.68
N LEU A 73 -19.03 11.20 -22.84
CA LEU A 73 -20.00 10.15 -23.16
C LEU A 73 -21.06 10.58 -24.19
N PHE A 74 -21.31 11.87 -24.33
CA PHE A 74 -22.34 12.42 -25.20
C PHE A 74 -21.75 13.10 -26.44
N ASN A 75 -20.46 13.48 -26.39
CA ASN A 75 -19.76 14.07 -27.51
C ASN A 75 -18.31 13.56 -27.61
N GLU A 76 -18.07 12.60 -28.51
CA GLU A 76 -16.74 12.00 -28.70
C GLU A 76 -15.64 12.98 -29.14
N ASN A 77 -16.02 14.13 -29.71
CA ASN A 77 -15.07 15.17 -30.13
C ASN A 77 -14.63 16.06 -28.95
N LYS A 78 -15.21 15.87 -27.76
CA LYS A 78 -14.86 16.58 -26.54
C LYS A 78 -14.23 15.63 -25.52
N LYS A 79 -13.35 16.20 -24.70
CA LYS A 79 -12.87 15.55 -23.48
C LYS A 79 -13.93 15.68 -22.39
N TYR A 80 -14.00 14.70 -21.51
CA TYR A 80 -14.82 14.74 -20.30
C TYR A 80 -14.46 15.93 -19.39
N GLY A 81 -13.16 16.19 -19.22
CA GLY A 81 -12.66 17.43 -18.63
C GLY A 81 -12.81 17.57 -17.12
N LYS A 82 -13.40 16.60 -16.41
CA LYS A 82 -13.49 16.57 -14.95
C LYS A 82 -12.62 15.47 -14.36
N PRO A 83 -11.89 15.72 -13.26
CA PRO A 83 -11.19 14.65 -12.54
C PRO A 83 -12.20 13.66 -11.95
N ALA A 84 -11.74 12.43 -11.67
CA ALA A 84 -12.53 11.50 -10.87
C ALA A 84 -12.71 12.07 -9.46
N ARG A 85 -13.87 11.82 -8.86
CA ARG A 85 -14.08 12.03 -7.42
C ARG A 85 -13.08 11.16 -6.62
N PRO A 86 -12.67 11.60 -5.41
CA PRO A 86 -11.81 10.81 -4.53
C PRO A 86 -12.35 9.39 -4.35
N PHE A 87 -11.45 8.41 -4.42
CA PHE A 87 -11.78 7.01 -4.25
C PHE A 87 -10.66 6.28 -3.51
N GLU A 88 -11.05 5.22 -2.79
CA GLU A 88 -10.13 4.37 -2.06
C GLU A 88 -9.97 3.03 -2.76
N LEU A 89 -8.81 2.41 -2.54
CA LEU A 89 -8.56 1.05 -2.98
C LEU A 89 -8.36 0.19 -1.74
N TRP A 90 -9.20 -0.82 -1.61
CA TRP A 90 -9.19 -1.76 -0.50
C TRP A 90 -8.71 -3.12 -1.00
N ASN A 91 -7.71 -3.69 -0.35
CA ASN A 91 -7.34 -5.08 -0.55
C ASN A 91 -8.02 -5.90 0.55
N ILE A 92 -8.96 -6.77 0.15
CA ILE A 92 -9.74 -7.57 1.09
C ILE A 92 -9.32 -9.03 0.93
N GLY A 93 -8.78 -9.62 2.00
CA GLY A 93 -8.21 -10.97 1.93
C GLY A 93 -7.86 -11.63 3.27
N ASN A 94 -7.89 -10.86 4.35
CA ASN A 94 -7.50 -11.36 5.68
C ASN A 94 -8.67 -11.98 6.46
N TYR A 95 -9.75 -12.40 5.81
CA TYR A 95 -10.93 -12.97 6.49
C TYR A 95 -10.60 -14.16 7.40
N GLU A 96 -9.52 -14.89 7.09
CA GLU A 96 -9.07 -16.03 7.87
C GLU A 96 -8.32 -15.67 9.14
N THR A 97 -7.86 -14.42 9.27
CA THR A 97 -7.29 -13.94 10.53
C THR A 97 -8.30 -14.02 11.68
N VAL A 98 -9.61 -14.05 11.37
CA VAL A 98 -10.66 -14.33 12.36
C VAL A 98 -10.40 -15.67 13.07
N TYR A 99 -9.87 -16.68 12.38
CA TYR A 99 -9.54 -17.97 13.00
C TYR A 99 -8.38 -17.90 14.01
N TRP A 100 -7.60 -16.82 13.99
CA TRP A 100 -6.43 -16.65 14.85
C TRP A 100 -6.66 -15.67 16.00
N GLN A 101 -7.81 -14.98 16.04
CA GLN A 101 -8.11 -13.94 17.04
C GLN A 101 -8.01 -14.44 18.49
N GLU A 102 -8.42 -15.68 18.75
CA GLU A 102 -8.38 -16.28 20.09
C GLU A 102 -7.14 -17.17 20.31
N LYS A 103 -6.23 -17.24 19.32
CA LYS A 103 -5.11 -18.18 19.25
C LYS A 103 -3.79 -17.44 19.04
N GLN A 104 -3.54 -16.42 19.86
CA GLN A 104 -2.37 -15.55 19.73
C GLN A 104 -1.05 -16.33 19.80
N ASP A 105 -0.93 -17.32 20.69
CA ASP A 105 0.28 -18.13 20.80
C ASP A 105 0.53 -19.00 19.56
N GLU A 106 -0.54 -19.60 18.99
CA GLU A 106 -0.44 -20.38 17.75
C GLU A 106 -0.07 -19.47 16.57
N TYR A 107 -0.62 -18.26 16.51
CA TYR A 107 -0.26 -17.24 15.52
C TYR A 107 1.22 -16.85 15.61
N LEU A 108 1.71 -16.53 16.81
CA LEU A 108 3.11 -16.17 17.02
C LEU A 108 4.04 -17.32 16.62
N ALA A 109 3.73 -18.55 17.05
CA ALA A 109 4.51 -19.73 16.70
C ALA A 109 4.53 -19.97 15.19
N PHE A 110 3.39 -19.87 14.53
CA PHE A 110 3.28 -20.03 13.07
C PHE A 110 4.08 -18.95 12.31
N MET A 111 3.96 -17.68 12.71
CA MET A 111 4.70 -16.58 12.08
C MET A 111 6.20 -16.69 12.28
N LEU A 112 6.66 -17.03 13.49
CA LEU A 112 8.07 -17.26 13.76
C LEU A 112 8.62 -18.41 12.93
N LYS A 113 7.89 -19.52 12.85
CA LYS A 113 8.25 -20.65 12.00
C LYS A 113 8.34 -20.26 10.53
N LEU A 114 7.33 -19.55 10.04
CA LEU A 114 7.28 -19.08 8.66
C LEU A 114 8.45 -18.13 8.35
N TYR A 115 8.81 -17.27 9.31
CA TYR A 115 9.97 -16.39 9.20
C TYR A 115 11.32 -17.09 9.44
N GLN A 116 11.32 -18.36 9.82
CA GLN A 116 12.51 -19.14 10.21
C GLN A 116 13.23 -18.52 11.42
N ALA A 117 12.46 -18.05 12.40
CA ALA A 117 12.94 -17.56 13.69
C ALA A 117 12.67 -18.58 14.79
N GLN A 118 13.59 -18.68 15.75
CA GLN A 118 13.43 -19.48 16.94
C GLN A 118 12.61 -18.71 17.98
N PRO A 119 11.62 -19.32 18.65
CA PRO A 119 10.85 -18.65 19.68
C PRO A 119 11.73 -18.28 20.88
N LEU A 120 11.45 -17.13 21.48
CA LEU A 120 12.05 -16.66 22.72
C LEU A 120 10.98 -16.51 23.79
N THR A 121 11.37 -16.72 25.05
CA THR A 121 10.49 -16.54 26.21
C THR A 121 11.13 -15.56 27.20
N GLY A 122 10.32 -14.96 28.08
CA GLY A 122 10.80 -14.00 29.08
C GLY A 122 10.88 -12.55 28.61
N PHE A 123 10.37 -12.25 27.42
CA PHE A 123 10.27 -10.90 26.87
C PHE A 123 8.81 -10.51 26.67
N ARG A 124 8.53 -9.22 26.68
CA ARG A 124 7.17 -8.68 26.52
C ARG A 124 6.83 -8.39 25.06
N TYR A 125 7.79 -7.93 24.28
CA TYR A 125 7.61 -7.55 22.88
C TYR A 125 8.46 -8.41 21.94
N ILE A 126 9.61 -8.92 22.37
CA ILE A 126 10.43 -9.82 21.56
C ILE A 126 9.83 -11.23 21.59
N HIS A 127 9.38 -11.74 20.45
CA HIS A 127 8.74 -13.05 20.35
C HIS A 127 9.71 -14.14 19.89
N GLY A 128 10.79 -13.79 19.20
CA GLY A 128 11.76 -14.76 18.73
C GLY A 128 13.10 -14.16 18.33
N ARG A 129 13.93 -15.00 17.70
CA ARG A 129 15.27 -14.64 17.26
C ARG A 129 15.62 -15.32 15.94
N LYS A 130 16.20 -14.56 15.02
CA LYS A 130 16.75 -15.06 13.75
C LYS A 130 18.20 -14.66 13.63
N GLY A 131 19.10 -15.61 13.87
CA GLY A 131 20.54 -15.31 13.94
C GLY A 131 20.87 -14.39 15.12
N ASP A 132 21.37 -13.19 14.87
CA ASP A 132 21.66 -12.17 15.88
C ASP A 132 20.55 -11.10 16.01
N ARG A 133 19.44 -11.26 15.30
CA ARG A 133 18.33 -10.30 15.27
C ARG A 133 17.20 -10.74 16.19
N ALA A 134 16.77 -9.87 17.10
CA ALA A 134 15.52 -10.03 17.83
C ALA A 134 14.34 -9.91 16.86
N VAL A 135 13.28 -10.68 17.07
CA VAL A 135 12.11 -10.72 16.20
C VAL A 135 10.87 -10.36 17.01
N HIS A 136 10.19 -9.31 16.60
CA HIS A 136 8.85 -8.96 17.06
C HIS A 136 7.85 -9.27 15.95
N ILE A 137 6.71 -9.84 16.32
CA ILE A 137 5.59 -10.10 15.42
C ILE A 137 4.46 -9.18 15.87
N GLY A 138 4.06 -8.27 14.99
CA GLY A 138 3.03 -7.30 15.23
C GLY A 138 1.64 -7.91 15.39
N PRO A 139 0.65 -7.11 15.76
CA PRO A 139 -0.70 -7.59 16.01
C PRO A 139 -1.36 -8.08 14.72
N LEU A 140 -2.31 -8.98 14.89
CA LEU A 140 -3.03 -9.62 13.79
C LEU A 140 -4.09 -8.70 13.16
N ASN A 141 -4.74 -7.88 13.97
CA ASN A 141 -5.95 -7.12 13.64
C ASN A 141 -5.77 -5.61 13.81
N ALA A 142 -4.51 -5.16 13.89
CA ALA A 142 -4.18 -3.75 13.97
C ALA A 142 -2.87 -3.49 13.22
N PRO A 143 -2.66 -2.25 12.71
CA PRO A 143 -1.38 -1.86 12.18
C PRO A 143 -0.33 -1.76 13.29
N VAL A 144 0.92 -2.12 12.97
CA VAL A 144 2.06 -1.85 13.86
C VAL A 144 2.22 -0.34 14.02
N THR A 145 2.30 0.12 15.26
CA THR A 145 2.35 1.55 15.61
C THR A 145 3.75 2.02 15.95
N MET A 146 4.00 3.34 15.88
CA MET A 146 5.26 3.92 16.34
C MET A 146 5.54 3.64 17.82
N GLU A 147 4.50 3.67 18.66
CA GLU A 147 4.62 3.36 20.10
C GLU A 147 5.06 1.91 20.33
N GLU A 148 4.52 0.97 19.55
CA GLU A 148 4.91 -0.43 19.61
C GLU A 148 6.36 -0.65 19.19
N VAL A 149 6.78 -0.02 18.08
CA VAL A 149 8.18 -0.08 17.63
C VAL A 149 9.13 0.54 18.65
N GLU A 150 8.75 1.65 19.28
CA GLU A 150 9.53 2.26 20.37
C GLU A 150 9.70 1.28 21.55
N LYS A 151 8.63 0.60 21.97
CA LYS A 151 8.68 -0.43 23.03
C LYS A 151 9.61 -1.58 22.67
N VAL A 152 9.58 -2.05 21.41
CA VAL A 152 10.50 -3.09 20.91
C VAL A 152 11.95 -2.61 20.98
N ILE A 153 12.24 -1.38 20.54
CA ILE A 153 13.60 -0.80 20.57
C ILE A 153 14.12 -0.69 22.01
N ILE A 154 13.28 -0.23 22.93
CA ILE A 154 13.63 -0.11 24.36
C ILE A 154 13.92 -1.48 24.96
N GLU A 155 13.09 -2.48 24.69
CA GLU A 155 13.31 -3.85 25.17
C GLU A 155 14.58 -4.46 24.57
N CYS A 156 14.84 -4.23 23.27
CA CYS A 156 16.08 -4.66 22.62
C CYS A 156 17.30 -4.09 23.33
N ARG A 157 17.33 -2.78 23.59
CA ARG A 157 18.43 -2.11 24.27
C ARG A 157 18.63 -2.63 25.69
N THR A 158 17.54 -2.84 26.43
CA THR A 158 17.57 -3.36 27.81
C THR A 158 18.15 -4.77 27.88
N ASN A 159 18.00 -5.55 26.80
CA ASN A 159 18.43 -6.94 26.70
C ASN A 159 19.65 -7.14 25.77
N ASN A 160 20.39 -6.07 25.45
CA ASN A 160 21.61 -6.09 24.62
C ASN A 160 21.41 -6.62 23.18
N PHE A 161 20.21 -6.54 22.63
CA PHE A 161 19.99 -6.76 21.20
C PHE A 161 20.32 -5.48 20.43
N THR A 162 21.30 -5.56 19.53
CA THR A 162 21.71 -4.45 18.66
C THR A 162 21.02 -4.50 17.29
N LYS A 163 20.20 -5.53 17.03
CA LYS A 163 19.50 -5.76 15.76
C LYS A 163 18.10 -6.28 16.02
N ALA A 164 17.12 -5.75 15.29
CA ALA A 164 15.72 -6.15 15.45
C ALA A 164 14.99 -6.21 14.09
N ASP A 165 14.12 -7.21 13.95
CA ASP A 165 13.16 -7.33 12.86
C ASP A 165 11.76 -7.22 13.46
N VAL A 166 11.00 -6.22 13.03
CA VAL A 166 9.59 -6.07 13.36
C VAL A 166 8.79 -6.55 12.17
N LEU A 167 7.94 -7.56 12.35
CA LEU A 167 7.08 -8.10 11.30
C LEU A 167 5.66 -7.54 11.47
N GLY A 168 5.03 -7.06 10.41
CA GLY A 168 3.66 -6.53 10.48
C GLY A 168 2.82 -6.86 9.25
N TRP A 169 1.52 -7.09 9.46
CA TRP A 169 0.53 -7.18 8.39
C TRP A 169 0.24 -5.81 7.78
N GLU A 170 0.08 -4.83 8.66
CA GLU A 170 -0.18 -3.45 8.32
C GLU A 170 0.72 -2.55 9.17
N TRP A 171 0.94 -1.34 8.68
CA TRP A 171 1.83 -0.38 9.30
C TRP A 171 1.10 0.95 9.41
N SER A 172 1.16 1.56 10.59
CA SER A 172 0.70 2.94 10.73
C SER A 172 1.58 3.85 9.86
N TYR A 173 0.98 4.88 9.27
CA TYR A 173 1.63 5.73 8.27
C TYR A 173 2.87 6.48 8.78
N GLU A 174 3.04 6.55 10.11
CA GLU A 174 4.17 7.21 10.76
C GLU A 174 5.38 6.28 10.94
N VAL A 175 5.24 4.95 10.81
CA VAL A 175 6.28 4.00 11.25
C VAL A 175 7.56 4.07 10.43
N ASN A 176 7.49 4.11 9.11
CA ASN A 176 8.63 3.91 8.20
C ASN A 176 9.98 4.52 8.64
N GLU A 177 10.27 5.77 8.27
CA GLU A 177 11.59 6.38 8.52
C GLU A 177 11.81 6.84 9.95
N LEU A 178 10.71 7.19 10.64
CA LEU A 178 10.79 7.63 12.02
C LEU A 178 11.24 6.47 12.91
N ALA A 179 10.74 5.25 12.69
CA ALA A 179 11.19 4.07 13.41
C ALA A 179 12.67 3.76 13.16
N LYS A 180 13.11 3.77 11.90
CA LYS A 180 14.53 3.51 11.55
C LYS A 180 15.46 4.55 12.17
N THR A 181 15.08 5.83 12.13
CA THR A 181 15.83 6.92 12.74
C THR A 181 15.88 6.78 14.26
N LEU A 182 14.75 6.47 14.89
CA LEU A 182 14.64 6.23 16.33
C LEU A 182 15.51 5.04 16.76
N ALA A 183 15.46 3.93 16.03
CA ALA A 183 16.25 2.74 16.29
C ALA A 183 17.75 3.03 16.18
N LYS A 184 18.17 3.71 15.10
CA LYS A 184 19.57 4.12 14.91
C LYS A 184 20.07 5.02 16.04
N LYS A 185 19.26 5.98 16.49
CA LYS A 185 19.57 6.83 17.65
C LYS A 185 19.74 6.03 18.95
N ASN A 186 19.05 4.89 19.06
CA ASN A 186 19.13 3.98 20.19
C ASN A 186 20.13 2.82 19.99
N GLY A 187 20.92 2.83 18.91
CA GLY A 187 21.92 1.80 18.64
C GLY A 187 21.36 0.45 18.18
N VAL A 188 20.12 0.43 17.67
CA VAL A 188 19.47 -0.77 17.14
C VAL A 188 19.35 -0.67 15.62
N ASP A 189 19.88 -1.67 14.91
CA ASP A 189 19.66 -1.84 13.47
C ASP A 189 18.32 -2.52 13.23
N LEU A 190 17.31 -1.70 12.91
CA LEU A 190 15.91 -2.10 12.76
C LEU A 190 15.55 -2.37 11.29
N LYS A 191 14.91 -3.50 11.04
CA LYS A 191 14.18 -3.77 9.80
C LYS A 191 12.69 -3.89 10.08
N LEU A 192 11.90 -3.33 9.16
CA LEU A 192 10.45 -3.38 9.17
C LEU A 192 10.03 -4.35 8.07
N ILE A 193 9.50 -5.50 8.43
CA ILE A 193 9.27 -6.63 7.54
C ILE A 193 7.78 -6.83 7.30
N GLN A 194 7.34 -6.69 6.06
CA GLN A 194 5.98 -6.98 5.65
C GLN A 194 5.70 -8.48 5.74
N ILE A 195 4.66 -8.85 6.49
CA ILE A 195 4.12 -10.20 6.49
C ILE A 195 3.38 -10.41 5.15
N PRO A 196 3.68 -11.50 4.42
CA PRO A 196 3.01 -11.85 3.16
C PRO A 196 1.51 -12.03 3.38
N SER A 197 0.70 -11.52 2.45
CA SER A 197 -0.76 -11.58 2.57
C SER A 197 -1.26 -13.03 2.70
N VAL A 198 -2.40 -13.22 3.36
CA VAL A 198 -3.03 -14.54 3.49
C VAL A 198 -3.18 -15.22 2.12
N ASN A 199 -3.55 -14.46 1.09
CA ASN A 199 -3.68 -14.97 -0.27
C ASN A 199 -2.35 -15.45 -0.86
N GLU A 200 -1.24 -14.76 -0.62
CA GLU A 200 0.09 -15.21 -1.04
C GLU A 200 0.47 -16.51 -0.32
N ILE A 201 0.25 -16.57 1.00
CA ILE A 201 0.50 -17.77 1.81
C ILE A 201 -0.33 -18.96 1.30
N LYS A 202 -1.62 -18.75 1.01
CA LYS A 202 -2.52 -19.76 0.43
C LYS A 202 -2.13 -20.21 -0.96
N SER A 203 -1.71 -19.28 -1.82
CA SER A 203 -1.36 -19.62 -3.20
C SER A 203 -0.15 -20.57 -3.25
N ALA A 204 0.70 -20.55 -2.22
CA ALA A 204 1.77 -21.52 -2.03
C ALA A 204 1.29 -22.90 -1.53
N LEU A 205 0.02 -23.05 -1.11
CA LEU A 205 -0.59 -24.26 -0.52
C LEU A 205 -1.65 -24.90 -1.45
N VAL A 206 -1.31 -25.13 -2.72
CA VAL A 206 -2.24 -25.81 -3.64
C VAL A 206 -2.52 -27.24 -3.13
N GLY A 207 -3.73 -27.48 -2.61
CA GLY A 207 -4.23 -28.81 -2.22
C GLY A 207 -4.36 -29.09 -0.72
N PHE A 208 -4.08 -28.14 0.17
CA PHE A 208 -4.29 -28.28 1.61
C PHE A 208 -5.49 -27.48 2.12
N ASP A 209 -6.17 -27.99 3.16
CA ASP A 209 -7.25 -27.27 3.84
C ASP A 209 -6.67 -26.03 4.55
N LEU A 210 -7.16 -24.84 4.17
CA LEU A 210 -6.53 -23.54 4.39
C LEU A 210 -6.75 -22.99 5.80
N ASN A 211 -6.98 -23.84 6.79
CA ASN A 211 -6.83 -23.44 8.17
C ASN A 211 -5.34 -23.37 8.49
N LEU A 212 -4.70 -22.25 8.11
CA LEU A 212 -3.26 -22.03 8.10
C LEU A 212 -2.51 -22.48 9.38
N LEU A 213 -3.16 -22.52 10.54
CA LEU A 213 -2.58 -23.03 11.80
C LEU A 213 -2.45 -24.56 11.86
N LYS A 214 -3.20 -25.28 11.04
CA LYS A 214 -3.20 -26.75 10.97
C LYS A 214 -2.28 -27.30 9.88
N VAL A 215 -1.53 -26.44 9.19
CA VAL A 215 -0.59 -26.86 8.14
C VAL A 215 0.52 -27.67 8.80
N PRO A 216 0.72 -28.95 8.42
CA PRO A 216 1.75 -29.79 9.01
C PRO A 216 3.15 -29.17 8.83
N ASP A 217 4.01 -29.39 9.82
CA ASP A 217 5.36 -28.83 9.87
C ASP A 217 6.17 -29.12 8.60
N GLU A 218 6.03 -30.32 8.05
CA GLU A 218 6.71 -30.73 6.83
C GLU A 218 6.26 -29.95 5.59
N VAL A 219 5.00 -29.55 5.52
CA VAL A 219 4.43 -28.79 4.40
C VAL A 219 4.93 -27.35 4.46
N VAL A 220 5.03 -26.78 5.65
CA VAL A 220 5.64 -25.46 5.85
C VAL A 220 7.08 -25.47 5.31
N GLU A 221 7.87 -26.46 5.70
CA GLU A 221 9.29 -26.54 5.33
C GLU A 221 9.53 -26.88 3.86
N LYS A 222 8.77 -27.83 3.30
CA LYS A 222 8.99 -28.36 1.95
C LYS A 222 8.33 -27.51 0.86
N ASP A 223 7.19 -26.90 1.12
CA ASP A 223 6.37 -26.26 0.09
C ASP A 223 6.24 -24.76 0.33
N LEU A 224 5.95 -24.35 1.56
CA LEU A 224 5.64 -22.95 1.89
C LEU A 224 6.88 -22.04 1.85
N LEU A 225 7.97 -22.43 2.52
CA LEU A 225 9.21 -21.64 2.61
C LEU A 225 9.90 -21.41 1.26
N LYS A 226 9.62 -22.25 0.26
CA LYS A 226 10.17 -22.08 -1.09
C LYS A 226 9.57 -20.89 -1.82
N HIS A 227 8.28 -20.63 -1.59
CA HIS A 227 7.49 -19.65 -2.33
C HIS A 227 7.23 -18.37 -1.54
N ILE A 228 7.26 -18.44 -0.21
CA ILE A 228 7.03 -17.27 0.65
C ILE A 228 8.31 -16.46 0.83
N ARG A 229 8.15 -15.14 0.71
CA ARG A 229 9.22 -14.16 0.86
C ARG A 229 8.76 -13.06 1.80
N PHE A 230 9.57 -12.83 2.84
CA PHE A 230 9.40 -11.68 3.71
C PHE A 230 10.21 -10.52 3.18
N SER A 231 9.52 -9.42 2.94
CA SER A 231 10.05 -8.24 2.28
C SER A 231 10.13 -7.09 3.26
N GLU A 232 11.17 -6.28 3.21
CA GLU A 232 11.19 -5.04 4.00
C GLU A 232 10.12 -4.06 3.46
N VAL A 233 9.53 -3.22 4.31
CA VAL A 233 8.58 -2.19 3.83
C VAL A 233 9.27 -1.24 2.86
N ALA A 234 8.52 -0.75 1.88
CA ALA A 234 9.04 0.22 0.93
C ALA A 234 9.51 1.50 1.66
N TYR A 235 10.67 1.98 1.25
CA TYR A 235 11.30 3.20 1.72
C TYR A 235 10.79 4.38 0.90
N LEU A 236 10.30 5.43 1.56
CA LEU A 236 9.88 6.67 0.90
C LEU A 236 10.44 7.89 1.63
N GLU A 237 11.40 8.55 1.00
CA GLU A 237 11.95 9.82 1.49
C GLU A 237 11.32 10.99 0.76
N VAL A 238 10.82 11.95 1.55
CA VAL A 238 10.15 13.15 1.06
C VAL A 238 10.75 14.33 1.81
N GLU A 239 11.51 15.14 1.09
CA GLU A 239 12.02 16.41 1.57
C GLU A 239 10.88 17.45 1.53
N THR A 240 10.80 18.29 2.56
CA THR A 240 9.79 19.34 2.68
C THR A 240 10.46 20.69 2.83
N VAL A 241 10.15 21.62 1.92
CA VAL A 241 10.66 23.00 1.95
C VAL A 241 9.50 23.97 2.07
N VAL A 242 9.47 24.75 3.15
CA VAL A 242 8.45 25.78 3.40
C VAL A 242 9.05 27.18 3.20
N LYS A 243 8.42 27.99 2.35
CA LYS A 243 8.78 29.39 2.09
C LYS A 243 7.54 30.28 2.22
N GLY A 244 7.40 30.94 3.36
CA GLY A 244 6.19 31.70 3.68
C GLY A 244 4.97 30.78 3.72
N LYS A 245 4.01 31.04 2.82
CA LYS A 245 2.78 30.24 2.66
C LYS A 245 2.88 29.14 1.59
N GLU A 246 4.03 28.99 0.96
CA GLU A 246 4.24 27.98 -0.07
C GLU A 246 5.04 26.80 0.49
N ILE A 247 4.60 25.59 0.18
CA ILE A 247 5.30 24.34 0.47
C ILE A 247 5.70 23.65 -0.82
N THR A 248 6.88 23.05 -0.82
CA THR A 248 7.35 22.15 -1.86
C THR A 248 7.70 20.80 -1.23
N LEU A 249 7.09 19.74 -1.73
CA LEU A 249 7.45 18.36 -1.42
C LEU A 249 8.30 17.81 -2.54
N LYS A 250 9.36 17.11 -2.18
CA LYS A 250 10.26 16.47 -3.15
C LYS A 250 10.54 15.04 -2.75
N ILE A 251 10.21 14.09 -3.61
CA ILE A 251 10.64 12.69 -3.43
C ILE A 251 12.12 12.60 -3.78
N THR A 252 12.95 12.38 -2.74
CA THR A 252 14.40 12.28 -2.88
C THR A 252 14.85 10.85 -3.11
N ASP A 253 14.14 9.88 -2.54
CA ASP A 253 14.43 8.46 -2.69
C ASP A 253 13.15 7.62 -2.49
N PHE A 254 13.06 6.53 -3.24
CA PHE A 254 11.97 5.55 -3.15
C PHE A 254 12.49 4.15 -3.47
N GLN A 255 12.56 3.30 -2.47
CA GLN A 255 13.05 1.93 -2.62
C GLN A 255 11.93 0.96 -2.29
N ILE A 256 11.82 -0.11 -3.07
CA ILE A 256 10.90 -1.20 -2.77
C ILE A 256 11.73 -2.44 -2.42
N PRO A 257 11.19 -3.34 -1.58
CA PRO A 257 11.86 -4.59 -1.29
C PRO A 257 12.20 -5.40 -2.56
N PRO A 258 13.33 -6.13 -2.56
CA PRO A 258 13.72 -6.96 -3.69
C PRO A 258 12.72 -8.10 -3.90
N THR A 259 12.04 -8.08 -5.05
CA THR A 259 11.20 -9.18 -5.52
C THR A 259 11.80 -9.84 -6.77
N PRO A 260 11.40 -11.06 -7.14
CA PRO A 260 11.82 -11.68 -8.41
C PRO A 260 11.54 -10.76 -9.61
N GLU A 261 10.37 -10.14 -9.65
CA GLU A 261 9.95 -9.21 -10.70
C GLU A 261 10.83 -7.96 -10.73
N LEU A 262 11.20 -7.42 -9.55
CA LEU A 262 12.15 -6.32 -9.47
C LEU A 262 13.53 -6.74 -10.00
N THR A 263 13.98 -7.94 -9.66
CA THR A 263 15.31 -8.45 -10.06
C THR A 263 15.46 -8.51 -11.60
N GLU A 264 14.38 -8.79 -12.32
CA GLU A 264 14.38 -8.79 -13.80
C GLU A 264 14.56 -7.39 -14.40
N ILE A 265 14.12 -6.34 -13.70
CA ILE A 265 14.15 -4.97 -14.19
C ILE A 265 15.18 -4.08 -13.50
N VAL A 266 15.76 -4.51 -12.36
CA VAL A 266 16.65 -3.69 -11.51
C VAL A 266 17.87 -3.19 -12.28
N ASN A 267 18.42 -4.02 -13.16
CA ASN A 267 19.57 -3.66 -14.01
C ASN A 267 19.27 -2.55 -15.02
N LYS A 268 17.99 -2.26 -15.28
CA LYS A 268 17.54 -1.20 -16.19
C LYS A 268 17.21 0.11 -15.45
N ILE A 269 17.11 0.06 -14.13
CA ILE A 269 16.74 1.20 -13.28
C ILE A 269 18.00 1.94 -12.88
N LYS A 270 18.09 3.22 -13.24
CA LYS A 270 19.24 4.08 -12.89
C LYS A 270 18.97 4.94 -11.66
N ASP A 271 17.71 5.28 -11.45
CA ASP A 271 17.23 6.09 -10.34
C ASP A 271 16.11 5.30 -9.65
N PRO A 272 16.20 5.02 -8.34
CA PRO A 272 15.22 4.20 -7.63
C PRO A 272 13.80 4.80 -7.71
N ARG A 273 13.66 6.11 -7.88
CA ARG A 273 12.36 6.79 -8.08
C ARG A 273 11.71 6.44 -9.41
N GLU A 274 12.41 5.80 -10.34
CA GLU A 274 11.83 5.20 -11.54
C GLU A 274 10.98 3.96 -11.23
N LEU A 275 10.83 3.58 -9.97
CA LEU A 275 9.87 2.58 -9.52
C LEU A 275 8.49 3.15 -9.21
N ILE A 276 8.35 4.48 -9.16
CA ILE A 276 7.06 5.14 -8.91
C ILE A 276 6.23 5.15 -10.21
N ASP A 277 5.05 4.52 -10.18
CA ASP A 277 4.07 4.59 -11.26
C ASP A 277 3.10 5.77 -11.08
N TYR A 278 2.73 6.05 -9.82
CA TYR A 278 1.80 7.10 -9.44
C TYR A 278 2.16 7.63 -8.06
N TRP A 279 1.99 8.93 -7.85
CA TRP A 279 1.84 9.46 -6.50
C TRP A 279 0.89 10.64 -6.45
N ALA A 280 0.33 10.86 -5.27
CA ALA A 280 -0.60 11.95 -5.00
C ALA A 280 -0.41 12.53 -3.61
N VAL A 281 -0.94 13.74 -3.44
CA VAL A 281 -0.84 14.50 -2.21
C VAL A 281 -2.23 14.99 -1.80
N ASP A 282 -2.53 14.78 -0.52
CA ASP A 282 -3.55 15.48 0.23
C ASP A 282 -2.83 16.50 1.13
N TRP A 283 -3.02 17.79 0.84
CA TRP A 283 -2.32 18.90 1.49
C TRP A 283 -2.91 19.26 2.85
N ASP A 284 -4.08 18.73 3.20
CA ASP A 284 -4.76 19.00 4.46
C ASP A 284 -5.53 17.79 4.97
N TYR A 285 -4.81 16.68 5.12
CA TYR A 285 -5.35 15.40 5.55
C TYR A 285 -5.92 15.50 6.98
N LYS A 286 -7.19 15.14 7.18
CA LYS A 286 -7.88 15.24 8.48
C LYS A 286 -8.02 13.90 9.21
N GLY A 287 -7.32 12.86 8.77
CA GLY A 287 -7.51 11.50 9.29
C GLY A 287 -8.74 10.80 8.71
N ASP A 288 -9.31 11.33 7.63
CA ASP A 288 -10.48 10.81 6.92
C ASP A 288 -10.07 10.16 5.58
N THR A 289 -10.95 10.20 4.59
CA THR A 289 -10.66 9.68 3.23
C THR A 289 -9.65 10.57 2.54
N PHE A 290 -8.65 9.96 1.92
CA PHE A 290 -7.61 10.67 1.17
C PHE A 290 -8.22 11.56 0.08
N HIS A 291 -8.01 12.87 0.19
CA HIS A 291 -8.43 13.85 -0.81
C HIS A 291 -7.30 14.11 -1.79
N ASN A 292 -7.42 13.51 -2.99
CA ASN A 292 -6.45 13.74 -4.05
C ASN A 292 -6.53 15.18 -4.59
N GLN A 293 -5.65 16.04 -4.07
CA GLN A 293 -5.57 17.46 -4.45
C GLN A 293 -4.44 17.73 -5.45
N TRP A 294 -3.47 16.81 -5.54
CA TRP A 294 -2.40 16.84 -6.53
C TRP A 294 -1.96 15.41 -6.86
N GLN A 295 -1.59 15.14 -8.12
CA GLN A 295 -1.09 13.83 -8.55
C GLN A 295 -0.10 13.94 -9.71
N SER A 296 0.82 12.97 -9.80
CA SER A 296 1.63 12.72 -10.99
C SER A 296 1.74 11.22 -11.25
N PHE A 297 1.63 10.82 -12.52
CA PHE A 297 1.55 9.41 -12.91
C PHE A 297 2.03 9.15 -14.33
N ARG A 298 2.47 7.92 -14.58
CA ARG A 298 3.00 7.52 -15.88
C ARG A 298 1.90 7.40 -16.92
N THR A 299 2.13 8.00 -18.08
CA THR A 299 1.30 7.82 -19.27
C THR A 299 2.14 7.25 -20.42
N LYS A 300 1.49 6.75 -21.48
CA LYS A 300 2.22 6.33 -22.71
C LYS A 300 3.03 7.49 -23.32
N LYS A 301 2.61 8.74 -23.09
CA LYS A 301 3.27 9.94 -23.63
C LYS A 301 4.36 10.50 -22.69
N ASN A 302 4.15 10.37 -21.38
CA ASN A 302 5.11 10.79 -20.36
C ASN A 302 5.41 9.59 -19.44
N PRO A 303 6.50 8.83 -19.70
CA PRO A 303 6.81 7.61 -18.96
C PRO A 303 7.42 7.87 -17.58
N LYS A 304 7.64 9.14 -17.21
CA LYS A 304 8.17 9.55 -15.91
C LYS A 304 7.08 10.28 -15.12
N VAL A 305 7.22 10.23 -13.81
CA VAL A 305 6.43 11.05 -12.88
C VAL A 305 7.26 12.27 -12.47
N ASP A 306 6.59 13.35 -12.13
CA ASP A 306 7.23 14.50 -11.48
C ASP A 306 7.59 14.09 -10.06
N TYR A 307 8.77 14.45 -9.57
CA TYR A 307 9.18 14.17 -8.19
C TYR A 307 8.95 15.35 -7.24
N GLU A 308 8.33 16.42 -7.73
CA GLU A 308 8.10 17.66 -7.01
C GLU A 308 6.63 18.05 -7.08
N ALA A 309 6.06 18.38 -5.93
CA ALA A 309 4.69 18.89 -5.79
C ALA A 309 4.72 20.20 -5.01
N LYS A 310 3.94 21.19 -5.45
CA LYS A 310 3.85 22.50 -4.81
C LYS A 310 2.43 22.84 -4.42
N HIS A 311 2.31 23.51 -3.28
CA HIS A 311 1.03 24.03 -2.82
C HIS A 311 1.22 25.36 -2.10
N LYS A 312 0.23 26.23 -2.21
CA LYS A 312 0.20 27.53 -1.54
C LYS A 312 -1.03 27.60 -0.66
N TYR A 313 -0.82 27.73 0.65
CA TYR A 313 -1.89 27.88 1.62
C TYR A 313 -2.41 29.31 1.65
N GLU A 314 -3.71 29.45 1.92
CA GLU A 314 -4.34 30.77 2.11
C GLU A 314 -4.05 31.33 3.51
N THR A 315 -4.10 30.46 4.51
CA THR A 315 -3.90 30.77 5.93
C THR A 315 -2.65 30.10 6.49
N GLY A 316 -2.05 30.71 7.52
CA GLY A 316 -0.99 30.07 8.30
C GLY A 316 -1.61 29.11 9.33
N GLY A 317 -0.86 28.10 9.74
CA GLY A 317 -1.32 27.07 10.66
C GLY A 317 -0.50 25.78 10.61
N GLU A 318 -0.89 24.83 11.44
CA GLU A 318 -0.36 23.46 11.41
C GLU A 318 -1.22 22.60 10.48
N TYR A 319 -0.57 21.88 9.57
CA TYR A 319 -1.21 21.01 8.60
C TYR A 319 -0.63 19.60 8.66
N GLN A 320 -1.46 18.61 8.37
CA GLN A 320 -1.02 17.25 8.11
C GLN A 320 -1.15 16.99 6.61
N ILE A 321 -0.06 16.61 5.98
CA ILE A 321 -0.01 16.26 4.56
C ILE A 321 0.09 14.75 4.46
N MET A 322 -0.79 14.13 3.68
CA MET A 322 -0.65 12.72 3.32
C MET A 322 -0.10 12.59 1.91
N VAL A 323 1.01 11.86 1.78
CA VAL A 323 1.63 11.52 0.51
C VAL A 323 1.35 10.05 0.24
N LYS A 324 0.76 9.74 -0.92
CA LYS A 324 0.47 8.38 -1.36
C LYS A 324 1.29 8.07 -2.61
N VAL A 325 2.19 7.10 -2.52
CA VAL A 325 3.03 6.62 -3.62
C VAL A 325 2.62 5.21 -4.00
N ILE A 326 2.70 4.88 -5.28
CA ILE A 326 2.39 3.57 -5.84
C ILE A 326 3.51 3.16 -6.76
N ASP A 327 4.03 1.96 -6.51
CA ASP A 327 5.08 1.38 -7.33
C ASP A 327 4.55 0.79 -8.65
N VAL A 328 5.46 0.46 -9.55
CA VAL A 328 5.16 -0.23 -10.83
C VAL A 328 4.51 -1.61 -10.67
N PHE A 329 4.53 -2.18 -9.47
CA PHE A 329 3.85 -3.42 -9.11
C PHE A 329 2.50 -3.18 -8.41
N GLY A 330 2.08 -1.92 -8.30
CA GLY A 330 0.82 -1.45 -7.72
C GLY A 330 0.70 -1.61 -6.21
N ASN A 331 1.82 -1.75 -5.48
CA ASN A 331 1.78 -1.64 -4.01
C ASN A 331 1.75 -0.17 -3.63
N ASP A 332 1.00 0.17 -2.58
CA ASP A 332 0.94 1.53 -2.06
C ASP A 332 1.88 1.74 -0.88
N THR A 333 2.44 2.95 -0.80
CA THR A 333 3.26 3.43 0.29
C THR A 333 2.76 4.80 0.67
N ASN A 334 2.28 4.94 1.90
CA ASN A 334 1.71 6.18 2.40
C ASN A 334 2.64 6.81 3.44
N LYS A 335 2.71 8.15 3.46
CA LYS A 335 3.52 8.91 4.42
C LYS A 335 2.76 10.13 4.89
N ILE A 336 2.70 10.34 6.20
CA ILE A 336 2.15 11.57 6.78
C ILE A 336 3.30 12.50 7.18
N LEU A 337 3.18 13.77 6.82
CA LEU A 337 4.10 14.85 7.16
C LEU A 337 3.34 15.91 7.96
N LYS A 338 3.89 16.32 9.10
CA LYS A 338 3.36 17.43 9.91
C LYS A 338 4.14 18.68 9.55
N VAL A 339 3.46 19.74 9.13
CA VAL A 339 4.10 20.97 8.65
C VAL A 339 3.46 22.21 9.28
N SER A 340 4.31 23.19 9.59
CA SER A 340 3.91 24.50 10.11
C SER A 340 4.07 25.54 9.01
N ILE A 341 2.98 26.21 8.64
CA ILE A 341 2.93 27.26 7.62
C ILE A 341 2.79 28.62 8.32
N LYS A 342 3.67 29.55 7.96
CA LYS A 342 3.78 30.87 8.60
C LYS A 342 2.80 31.90 8.07
#